data_AF-A0A9W6NB69-F1
#
_entry.id   AF-A0A9W6NB69-F1
#
_cell.length_a   1.000
_cell.length_b   1.000
_cell.length_c   1.000
_cell.angle_alpha   90.00
_cell.angle_beta   90.00
_cell.angle_gamma   90.00
#
_symmetry.space_group_name_H-M   'P 1'
#
loop_
_entity.id
_entity.type
_entity.pdbx_description
1 polymer ?
#
loop_
_entity_poly.entity_id
_entity_poly.type
_entity_poly.pdbx_seq_one_letter_code
_entity_poly.pdbx_strand_id
1 'polypeptide(L)'
;MIRFLLRFFGVWVLAGGFVALVLDGVRSIAASRLLYTPLGDAWAAASATGLGQALGGTDLPGGSWRSLITPLLEAPLAAVLVVLGILLILLGRKRA
;
A
#
# COMPACT_ATOMS: atom_id res chain seq x y z
N MET A 1 3.62 -25.11 -2.58
CA MET A 1 4.72 -24.13 -2.44
C MET A 1 4.22 -22.70 -2.53
N ILE A 2 3.46 -22.30 -3.55
CA ILE A 2 2.84 -20.96 -3.68
C ILE A 2 2.10 -20.46 -2.42
N ARG A 3 1.37 -21.34 -1.75
CA ARG A 3 0.65 -21.05 -0.49
C ARG A 3 1.58 -20.52 0.62
N PHE A 4 2.79 -21.07 0.70
CA PHE A 4 3.80 -20.66 1.68
C PHE A 4 4.39 -19.30 1.30
N LEU A 5 4.70 -19.09 0.02
CA LEU A 5 5.17 -17.78 -0.48
C LEU A 5 4.14 -16.67 -0.20
N LEU A 6 2.86 -16.90 -0.50
CA LEU A 6 1.80 -15.91 -0.24
C LEU A 6 1.73 -15.51 1.24
N ARG A 7 1.84 -16.48 2.16
CA ARG A 7 1.88 -16.20 3.60
C ARG A 7 3.16 -15.49 4.01
N PHE A 8 4.30 -15.92 3.49
CA PHE A 8 5.59 -15.31 3.80
C PHE A 8 5.59 -13.83 3.41
N PHE A 9 5.31 -13.52 2.14
CA PHE A 9 5.20 -12.13 1.68
C PHE A 9 4.07 -11.37 2.38
N GLY A 10 2.93 -12.01 2.61
CA GLY A 10 1.81 -11.39 3.32
C GLY A 10 2.18 -10.91 4.73
N VAL A 11 2.96 -11.71 5.49
CA VAL A 11 3.44 -11.31 6.82
C VAL A 11 4.44 -10.15 6.74
N TRP A 12 5.36 -10.16 5.77
CA TRP A 12 6.31 -9.05 5.58
C TRP A 12 5.60 -7.75 5.18
N VAL A 13 4.63 -7.82 4.28
CA VAL A 13 3.81 -6.68 3.87
C VAL A 13 3.00 -6.15 5.07
N LEU A 14 2.40 -7.06 5.86
CA LEU A 14 1.65 -6.69 7.06
C LEU A 14 2.55 -6.03 8.11
N ALA A 15 3.77 -6.54 8.31
CA ALA A 15 4.76 -5.94 9.20
C ALA A 15 5.16 -4.53 8.72
N GLY A 16 5.37 -4.34 7.41
CA GLY A 16 5.61 -3.02 6.82
C GLY A 16 4.46 -2.04 7.07
N GLY A 17 3.20 -2.50 6.94
CA GLY A 17 2.02 -1.71 7.27
C GLY A 17 1.94 -1.31 8.73
N PHE A 18 2.30 -2.23 9.64
CA PHE A 18 2.40 -1.94 11.07
C PHE A 18 3.48 -0.89 11.38
N VAL A 19 4.66 -1.00 10.77
CA VAL A 19 5.73 0.01 10.92
C VAL A 19 5.27 1.39 10.43
N ALA A 20 4.63 1.45 9.26
CA ALA A 20 4.08 2.70 8.73
C ALA A 20 3.06 3.32 9.69
N LEU A 21 2.17 2.51 10.27
CA LEU A 21 1.19 2.94 11.26
C LEU A 21 1.85 3.56 12.50
N VAL A 22 2.89 2.91 13.02
CA VAL A 22 3.63 3.40 14.20
C VAL A 22 4.32 4.73 13.88
N LEU A 23 4.98 4.84 12.73
CA LEU A 23 5.65 6.08 12.32
C LEU A 23 4.66 7.24 12.16
N ASP A 24 3.52 7.00 11.51
CA ASP A 24 2.45 7.98 11.36
C ASP A 24 1.86 8.36 12.72
N GLY A 25 1.72 7.40 13.64
CA GLY A 25 1.30 7.64 15.02
C GLY A 25 2.25 8.55 15.81
N VAL A 26 3.56 8.26 15.78
CA VAL A 26 4.57 9.09 16.44
C VAL A 26 4.57 10.52 15.87
N ARG A 27 4.50 10.67 14.54
CA ARG A 27 4.41 11.97 13.88
C ARG A 27 3.15 12.72 14.27
N SER A 28 2.01 12.03 14.35
CA SER A 28 0.72 12.62 14.73
C SER A 28 0.75 13.17 16.16
N ILE A 29 1.32 12.40 17.10
CA ILE A 29 1.46 12.81 18.50
C ILE A 29 2.37 14.05 18.58
N ALA A 30 3.52 14.00 17.91
CA ALA A 30 4.46 15.13 17.89
C ALA A 30 3.85 16.41 17.29
N ALA A 31 3.00 16.27 16.27
CA ALA A 31 2.37 17.39 15.59
C ALA A 31 1.04 17.84 16.21
N SER A 32 0.54 17.14 17.26
CA SER A 32 -0.78 17.35 17.86
C SER A 32 -1.93 17.38 16.85
N ARG A 33 -1.78 16.66 15.73
CA ARG A 33 -2.78 16.52 14.68
C ARG A 33 -2.63 15.17 13.99
N LEU A 34 -3.71 14.63 13.44
CA LEU A 34 -3.64 13.37 12.71
C LEU A 34 -2.81 13.57 11.42
N LEU A 35 -1.72 12.81 11.32
CA LEU A 35 -0.85 12.73 10.16
C LEU A 35 -0.81 11.29 9.69
N TYR A 36 -0.87 11.11 8.38
CA TYR A 36 -0.64 9.82 7.75
C TYR A 36 0.17 10.03 6.49
N THR A 37 0.85 8.98 6.05
CA THR A 37 1.63 9.00 4.82
C THR A 37 0.77 8.46 3.67
N PRO A 38 0.44 9.27 2.64
CA PRO A 38 -0.26 8.80 1.46
C PRO A 38 0.57 7.76 0.69
N LEU A 39 -0.10 6.76 0.09
CA LEU A 39 0.56 5.73 -0.72
C LEU A 39 1.38 6.35 -1.88
N GLY A 40 0.84 7.40 -2.52
CA GLY A 40 1.49 8.08 -3.63
C GLY A 40 2.82 8.73 -3.24
N ASP A 41 2.88 9.36 -2.07
CA ASP A 41 4.10 9.99 -1.54
C ASP A 41 5.14 8.93 -1.20
N ALA A 42 4.71 7.84 -0.54
CA ALA A 42 5.58 6.71 -0.22
C ALA A 42 6.15 6.04 -1.48
N TRP A 43 5.34 5.88 -2.52
CA TRP A 43 5.79 5.37 -3.81
C TRP A 43 6.79 6.32 -4.47
N ALA A 44 6.47 7.61 -4.55
CA ALA A 44 7.35 8.61 -5.14
C ALA A 44 8.73 8.67 -4.44
N ALA A 45 8.76 8.47 -3.12
CA ALA A 45 10.00 8.39 -2.35
C ALA A 45 10.82 7.12 -2.66
N ALA A 46 10.18 6.01 -3.01
CA ALA A 46 10.83 4.72 -3.27
C ALA A 46 11.17 4.48 -4.75
N SER A 47 10.43 5.10 -5.68
CA SER A 47 10.57 4.89 -7.13
C SER A 47 11.47 5.95 -7.78
N ALA A 48 12.49 5.53 -8.53
CA ALA A 48 13.30 6.44 -9.35
C ALA A 48 12.51 7.04 -10.53
N THR A 49 11.51 6.31 -11.02
CA THR A 49 10.56 6.76 -12.04
C THR A 49 9.24 7.10 -11.35
N GLY A 50 8.91 8.38 -11.26
CA GLY A 50 7.66 8.82 -10.62
C GLY A 50 6.41 8.19 -11.26
N LEU A 51 5.31 8.12 -10.51
CA LEU A 51 4.04 7.49 -10.93
C LEU A 51 3.54 7.97 -12.29
N GLY A 52 3.75 9.25 -12.63
CA GLY A 52 3.37 9.81 -13.91
C GLY A 52 4.06 9.17 -15.11
N GLN A 53 5.30 8.68 -14.96
CA GLN A 53 5.98 7.93 -16.01
C GLN A 53 5.58 6.45 -16.03
N ALA A 54 5.31 5.85 -14.86
CA ALA A 54 4.82 4.47 -14.76
C ALA A 54 3.40 4.31 -15.35
N LEU A 55 2.56 5.34 -15.24
CA LEU A 55 1.17 5.36 -15.73
C LEU A 55 1.04 6.07 -17.09
N GLY A 56 2.00 6.91 -17.47
CA GLY A 56 1.94 7.73 -18.69
C GLY A 56 2.17 6.96 -19.99
N GLY A 57 2.67 5.72 -19.93
CA GLY A 57 2.84 4.84 -21.10
C GLY A 57 1.71 3.83 -21.30
N THR A 58 0.71 3.81 -20.43
CA THR A 58 -0.39 2.85 -20.52
C THR A 58 -1.62 3.55 -21.11
N ASP A 59 -1.91 3.28 -22.39
CA ASP A 59 -3.19 3.54 -23.06
C ASP A 59 -4.30 2.65 -22.45
N LEU A 60 -4.53 2.78 -21.14
CA LEU A 60 -5.65 2.15 -20.45
C LEU A 60 -6.92 2.95 -20.80
N PRO A 61 -8.08 2.30 -21.00
CA PRO A 61 -9.32 2.97 -21.36
C PRO A 61 -9.60 4.14 -20.40
N GLY A 62 -9.45 5.36 -20.92
CA GLY A 62 -8.98 6.55 -20.20
C GLY A 62 -9.94 7.25 -19.22
N GLY A 63 -10.79 6.54 -18.49
CA GLY A 63 -11.69 7.16 -17.49
C GLY A 63 -11.85 6.36 -16.19
N SER A 64 -12.08 5.05 -16.29
CA SER A 64 -12.36 4.21 -15.14
C SER A 64 -11.12 3.90 -14.30
N TRP A 65 -9.98 3.63 -14.95
CA TRP A 65 -8.73 3.35 -14.22
C TRP A 65 -8.24 4.54 -13.41
N ARG A 66 -8.35 5.76 -13.98
CA ARG A 66 -7.98 7.00 -13.29
C ARG A 66 -8.82 7.24 -12.04
N SER A 67 -10.11 6.91 -12.11
CA SER A 67 -11.05 7.05 -10.98
C SER A 67 -10.78 6.07 -9.83
N LEU A 68 -10.15 4.93 -10.11
CA LEU A 68 -9.76 3.93 -9.10
C LEU A 68 -8.38 4.21 -8.50
N ILE A 69 -7.43 4.67 -9.32
CA ILE A 69 -6.04 4.84 -8.87
C ILE A 69 -5.85 6.09 -8.02
N THR A 70 -6.57 7.19 -8.30
CA THR A 70 -6.46 8.42 -7.52
C THR A 70 -6.83 8.24 -6.04
N PRO A 71 -7.99 7.66 -5.66
CA PRO A 71 -8.29 7.45 -4.24
C PRO A 71 -7.33 6.45 -3.59
N LEU A 72 -6.79 5.49 -4.36
CA LEU A 72 -5.83 4.52 -3.84
C LEU A 72 -4.48 5.18 -3.52
N LEU A 73 -4.04 6.14 -4.33
CA LEU A 73 -2.80 6.89 -4.11
C LEU A 73 -2.92 7.85 -2.92
N GLU A 74 -4.10 8.39 -2.67
CA GLU A 74 -4.38 9.24 -1.50
C GLU A 74 -4.64 8.44 -0.21
N ALA A 75 -4.86 7.13 -0.33
CA ALA A 75 -5.12 6.27 0.81
C ALA A 75 -3.89 6.19 1.75
N PRO A 76 -4.10 6.01 3.06
CA PRO A 76 -3.01 5.83 4.02
C PRO A 76 -2.19 4.58 3.69
N LEU A 77 -0.86 4.73 3.58
CA LEU A 77 0.08 3.64 3.28
C LEU A 77 -0.12 2.46 4.23
N ALA A 78 -0.23 2.73 5.53
CA ALA A 78 -0.43 1.72 6.56
C ALA A 78 -1.68 0.87 6.29
N ALA A 79 -2.81 1.52 5.95
CA ALA A 79 -4.06 0.83 5.67
C ALA A 79 -3.95 -0.05 4.41
N VAL A 80 -3.34 0.47 3.35
CA VAL A 80 -3.14 -0.27 2.10
C VAL A 80 -2.28 -1.52 2.32
N LEU A 81 -1.15 -1.38 3.03
CA LEU A 81 -0.25 -2.50 3.32
C LEU A 81 -0.90 -3.53 4.26
N VAL A 82 -1.64 -3.10 5.28
CA VAL A 82 -2.34 -4.01 6.19
C VAL A 82 -3.40 -4.82 5.44
N VAL A 83 -4.25 -4.16 4.64
CA VAL A 83 -5.28 -4.83 3.84
C VAL A 83 -4.63 -5.81 2.86
N LEU A 84 -3.60 -5.39 2.13
CA LEU A 84 -2.90 -6.24 1.17
C LEU A 84 -2.23 -7.44 1.84
N GLY A 85 -1.55 -7.23 2.98
CA GLY A 85 -0.91 -8.29 3.76
C GLY A 85 -1.92 -9.32 4.26
N ILE A 86 -3.07 -8.87 4.80
CA ILE A 86 -4.17 -9.75 5.22
C ILE A 86 -4.71 -10.55 4.03
N LEU A 87 -4.97 -9.91 2.89
CA LEU A 87 -5.46 -10.58 1.68
C LEU A 87 -4.49 -11.67 1.22
N LEU A 88 -3.18 -11.39 1.18
CA LEU A 88 -2.16 -12.37 0.81
C LEU A 88 -2.14 -13.58 1.76
N ILE A 89 -2.25 -13.34 3.08
CA ILE A 89 -2.32 -14.40 4.09
C ILE A 89 -3.59 -15.24 3.92
N LEU A 90 -4.73 -14.59 3.66
CA LEU A 90 -6.02 -15.26 3.44
C LEU A 90 -6.03 -16.12 2.18
N LEU A 91 -5.46 -15.63 1.07
CA LEU A 91 -5.31 -16.41 -0.17
C LEU A 91 -4.38 -17.62 0.04
N GLY A 92 -3.37 -17.49 0.91
CA GLY A 92 -2.48 -18.60 1.28
C GLY A 92 -3.11 -19.62 2.25
N ARG A 93 -4.32 -19.37 2.79
CA ARG A 93 -5.00 -20.26 3.72
C ARG A 93 -5.56 -21.48 2.99
N LYS A 94 -5.33 -22.69 3.52
CA LYS A 94 -6.02 -23.90 3.06
C LYS A 94 -7.51 -23.76 3.44
N ARG A 95 -8.43 -23.85 2.47
CA ARG A 95 -9.87 -23.99 2.79
C ARG A 95 -10.02 -25.30 3.56
N ALA A 96 -10.69 -25.23 4.72
CA ALA A 96 -11.02 -26.40 5.53
C ALA A 96 -12.05 -27.27 4.80
#